data_AF-A0A534KII5-F1
#
_entry.id   AF-A0A534KII5-F1
#
_cell.length_a   1.000
_cell.length_b   1.000
_cell.length_c   1.000
_cell.angle_alpha   90.00
_cell.angle_beta   90.00
_cell.angle_gamma   90.00
#
_symmetry.space_group_name_H-M   'P 1'
#
loop_
_entity.id
_entity.type
_entity.pdbx_description
1 polymer ?
#
loop_
_entity_poly.entity_id
_entity_poly.type
_entity_poly.pdbx_seq_one_letter_code
_entity_poly.pdbx_strand_id
1 'polypeptide(L)'
;MEYDDRSRRNADVQFETIRAEKVNFGRNNFLEVARKRATTSDGAKEFISVSRGYYLPDKTERFKRSLTIPDDPEIRAFVAEKIRSM
;
A
#
# COMPACT_ATOMS: atom_id res chain seq x y z
N MET A 1 -12.95 31.17 14.91
CA MET A 1 -13.10 30.54 13.59
C MET A 1 -11.73 30.03 13.18
N GLU A 2 -11.44 28.78 13.56
CA GLU A 2 -10.20 28.06 13.27
C GLU A 2 -10.24 27.58 11.82
N TYR A 3 -9.82 28.43 10.88
CA TYR A 3 -9.73 28.07 9.47
C TYR A 3 -8.36 27.42 9.18
N ASP A 4 -8.42 26.12 8.92
CA ASP A 4 -7.52 25.33 8.06
C ASP A 4 -6.00 25.36 8.34
N ASP A 5 -5.59 24.60 9.36
CA ASP A 5 -4.23 24.02 9.45
C ASP A 5 -4.11 22.71 8.61
N ARG A 6 -4.83 22.65 7.47
CA ARG A 6 -4.76 21.52 6.52
C ARG A 6 -3.98 21.84 5.27
N SER A 7 -3.61 23.10 5.06
CA SER A 7 -2.95 23.56 3.84
C SER A 7 -1.41 23.46 3.87
N ARG A 8 -0.79 23.09 5.00
CA ARG A 8 0.67 22.91 5.11
C ARG A 8 1.19 21.48 4.88
N ARG A 9 0.31 20.52 4.60
CA ARG A 9 0.67 19.08 4.51
C ARG A 9 0.82 18.51 3.10
N ASN A 10 0.80 19.36 2.08
CA ASN A 10 1.10 18.99 0.69
C ASN A 10 2.50 19.48 0.31
N ALA A 11 3.53 19.16 1.10
CA ALA A 11 4.83 18.98 0.45
C ALA A 11 4.63 17.84 -0.55
N ASP A 12 4.93 18.04 -1.83
CA ASP A 12 4.66 17.08 -2.91
C ASP A 12 5.14 15.68 -2.54
N VAL A 13 4.25 14.84 -2.02
CA VAL A 13 4.57 13.46 -1.65
C VAL A 13 4.44 12.62 -2.92
N GLN A 14 5.58 12.22 -3.46
CA GLN A 14 5.65 11.35 -4.63
C GLN A 14 5.64 9.90 -4.18
N PHE A 15 4.70 9.10 -4.70
CA PHE A 15 4.61 7.68 -4.41
C PHE A 15 5.14 6.86 -5.59
N GLU A 16 6.15 6.04 -5.33
CA GLU A 16 6.74 5.12 -6.30
C GLU A 16 6.49 3.66 -5.86
N THR A 17 6.20 2.77 -6.81
CA THR A 17 6.13 1.32 -6.53
C THR A 17 7.43 0.67 -6.97
N ILE A 18 8.21 0.17 -6.00
CA ILE A 18 9.51 -0.46 -6.24
C ILE A 18 9.33 -1.89 -6.75
N ARG A 19 8.42 -2.65 -6.13
CA ARG A 19 8.10 -4.03 -6.49
C ARG A 19 6.66 -4.31 -6.12
N ALA A 20 5.96 -5.08 -6.95
CA ALA A 20 4.64 -5.60 -6.62
C ALA A 20 4.54 -7.06 -7.07
N GLU A 21 3.97 -7.89 -6.21
CA GLU A 21 3.60 -9.27 -6.54
C GLU A 21 2.13 -9.48 -6.32
N LYS A 22 1.52 -10.26 -7.20
CA LYS A 22 0.08 -10.43 -7.26
C LYS A 22 -0.30 -11.91 -7.34
N VAL A 23 -1.33 -12.27 -6.59
CA VAL A 23 -1.95 -13.59 -6.67
C VAL A 23 -3.46 -13.45 -6.90
N ASN A 24 -3.96 -14.19 -7.87
CA ASN A 24 -5.39 -14.21 -8.19
C ASN A 24 -6.13 -15.19 -7.28
N PHE A 25 -7.36 -14.86 -6.92
CA PHE A 25 -8.22 -15.75 -6.14
C PHE A 25 -9.72 -15.50 -6.44
N GLY A 26 -10.53 -16.52 -6.17
CA GLY A 26 -11.95 -16.50 -6.51
C GLY A 26 -12.17 -16.30 -8.01
N ARG A 27 -13.28 -15.65 -8.38
CA ARG A 27 -13.66 -15.50 -9.80
C ARG A 27 -12.90 -14.39 -10.54
N ASN A 28 -12.68 -13.25 -9.88
CA ASN A 28 -12.08 -12.07 -10.50
C ASN A 28 -11.31 -11.19 -9.50
N ASN A 29 -10.90 -11.72 -8.35
CA ASN A 29 -10.18 -10.93 -7.35
C ASN A 29 -8.68 -11.21 -7.43
N PHE A 30 -7.91 -10.27 -6.91
CA PHE A 30 -6.49 -10.45 -6.68
C PHE A 30 -6.08 -9.83 -5.35
N LEU A 31 -5.02 -10.37 -4.77
CA LEU A 31 -4.28 -9.76 -3.67
C LEU A 31 -2.92 -9.34 -4.21
N GLU A 32 -2.53 -8.11 -3.92
CA GLU A 32 -1.23 -7.55 -4.29
C GLU A 32 -0.46 -7.19 -3.04
N VAL A 33 0.82 -7.57 -2.99
CA VAL A 33 1.78 -7.11 -1.99
C VAL A 33 2.83 -6.29 -2.71
N ALA A 34 2.87 -4.99 -2.42
CA ALA A 34 3.74 -4.04 -3.09
C ALA A 34 4.66 -3.31 -2.11
N ARG A 35 5.96 -3.22 -2.39
CA ARG A 35 6.88 -2.30 -1.72
C ARG A 35 6.82 -0.96 -2.44
N LYS A 36 6.49 0.10 -1.70
CA LYS A 36 6.33 1.46 -2.19
C LYS A 36 7.26 2.42 -1.44
N ARG A 37 7.63 3.51 -2.09
CA ARG A 37 8.41 4.61 -1.53
C ARG A 37 7.60 5.88 -1.59
N ALA A 38 7.49 6.59 -0.48
CA ALA A 38 6.98 7.94 -0.42
C ALA A 38 8.18 8.88 -0.30
N THR A 39 8.35 9.79 -1.26
CA THR A 39 9.41 10.79 -1.29
C THR A 39 8.80 12.16 -1.04
N THR A 40 9.33 12.89 -0.05
CA THR A 40 8.99 14.28 0.27
C THR A 40 10.24 15.14 0.16
N SER A 41 10.10 16.47 0.35
CA SER A 41 11.25 17.40 0.43
C SER A 41 12.26 17.01 1.52
N ASP A 42 11.80 16.33 2.57
CA ASP A 42 12.57 16.09 3.80
C ASP A 42 13.15 14.67 3.85
N GLY A 43 12.82 13.81 2.87
CA GLY A 43 13.36 12.46 2.77
C GLY A 43 12.46 11.47 2.04
N ALA A 44 12.95 10.24 1.90
CA ALA A 44 12.18 9.15 1.32
C ALA A 44 11.98 8.03 2.34
N LYS A 45 10.76 7.48 2.40
CA LYS A 45 10.42 6.37 3.28
C LYS A 45 9.77 5.23 2.50
N GLU A 46 10.24 4.02 2.75
CA GLU A 46 9.64 2.81 2.18
C GLU A 46 8.57 2.21 3.10
N PHE A 47 7.60 1.55 2.50
CA PHE A 47 6.55 0.81 3.17
C PHE A 47 6.02 -0.32 2.29
N ILE A 48 5.35 -1.29 2.91
CA ILE A 48 4.65 -2.37 2.20
C ILE A 48 3.16 -2.02 2.15
N SER A 49 2.55 -2.20 0.99
CA SER A 49 1.13 -2.02 0.74
C SER A 49 0.54 -3.38 0.35
N VAL A 50 -0.33 -3.91 1.19
CA VAL A 50 -1.10 -5.12 0.90
C VAL A 50 -2.49 -4.69 0.46
N SER A 51 -2.83 -4.94 -0.80
CA SER A 51 -4.05 -4.42 -1.42
C SER A 51 -4.89 -5.52 -2.02
N ARG A 52 -6.21 -5.45 -1.81
CA ARG A 52 -7.17 -6.30 -2.53
C ARG A 52 -7.72 -5.52 -3.71
N GLY A 53 -7.69 -6.14 -4.88
CA GLY A 53 -8.34 -5.63 -6.08
C GLY A 53 -9.19 -6.67 -6.80
N TYR A 54 -9.77 -6.25 -7.91
CA TYR A 54 -10.57 -7.09 -8.79
C TYR A 54 -10.45 -6.64 -10.25
N TYR A 55 -10.72 -7.57 -11.14
CA TYR A 55 -10.76 -7.36 -12.58
C TYR A 55 -12.18 -7.02 -13.05
N LEU A 56 -12.29 -6.01 -13.91
CA LEU A 56 -13.49 -5.68 -14.66
C LEU A 56 -13.64 -6.59 -15.89
N PRO A 57 -14.81 -6.61 -16.58
CA PRO A 57 -15.01 -7.42 -17.78
C PRO A 57 -14.03 -7.11 -18.92
N ASP A 58 -13.53 -5.87 -18.98
CA ASP A 58 -12.49 -5.42 -19.91
C ASP A 58 -11.05 -5.77 -19.46
N LYS A 59 -10.91 -6.56 -18.38
CA LYS A 59 -9.66 -6.95 -17.72
C LYS A 59 -8.89 -5.81 -17.06
N THR A 60 -9.47 -4.61 -16.98
CA THR A 60 -8.85 -3.52 -16.20
C THR A 60 -8.92 -3.82 -14.70
N GLU A 61 -7.93 -3.30 -13.98
CA GLU A 61 -7.79 -3.55 -12.55
C GLU A 61 -8.38 -2.42 -11.72
N ARG A 62 -9.12 -2.78 -10.67
CA ARG A 62 -9.56 -1.82 -9.64
C ARG A 62 -9.15 -2.29 -8.26
N PHE A 63 -8.55 -1.39 -7.49
CA PHE A 63 -8.22 -1.61 -6.10
C PHE A 63 -9.42 -1.25 -5.22
N LYS A 64 -9.72 -2.09 -4.22
CA LYS A 64 -10.84 -1.88 -3.30
C LYS A 64 -10.39 -1.33 -1.95
N ARG A 65 -9.45 -2.02 -1.29
CA ARG A 65 -8.89 -1.62 0.01
C ARG A 65 -7.43 -2.00 0.07
N SER A 66 -6.65 -1.20 0.78
CA SER A 66 -5.24 -1.44 1.06
C SER A 66 -4.96 -1.33 2.55
N LEU A 67 -3.95 -2.08 2.99
CA LEU A 67 -3.32 -1.99 4.29
C LEU A 67 -1.88 -1.54 4.08
N THR A 68 -1.47 -0.50 4.78
CA THR A 68 -0.08 -0.02 4.80
C THR A 68 0.63 -0.62 6.00
N ILE A 69 1.75 -1.27 5.76
CA ILE A 69 2.65 -1.83 6.76
C ILE A 69 3.95 -1.02 6.66
N PRO A 70 4.38 -0.33 7.73
CA PRO A 70 5.68 0.35 7.77
C PRO A 70 6.82 -0.61 7.43
N ASP A 71 7.91 -0.10 6.82
CA ASP A 71 9.12 -0.91 6.63
C ASP A 71 9.96 -1.01 7.91
N ASP A 72 9.29 -1.43 8.99
CA ASP A 72 9.90 -1.76 10.27
C ASP A 72 10.09 -3.28 10.36
N PRO A 73 11.30 -3.79 10.67
CA PRO A 73 11.56 -5.22 10.71
C PRO A 73 10.68 -6.00 11.70
N GLU A 74 10.41 -5.43 12.88
CA GLU A 74 9.62 -6.09 13.93
C GLU A 74 8.15 -6.17 13.55
N ILE A 75 7.59 -5.06 13.04
CA ILE A 75 6.20 -5.02 12.57
C ILE A 75 6.02 -5.99 11.38
N ARG A 76 6.97 -6.01 10.44
CA ARG A 76 6.92 -6.92 9.29
C ARG A 76 6.99 -8.38 9.71
N ALA A 77 7.89 -8.72 10.63
CA ALA A 77 8.03 -10.07 11.15
C ALA A 77 6.75 -10.52 11.85
N PHE A 78 6.18 -9.67 12.71
CA PHE A 78 4.93 -9.93 13.41
C PHE A 78 3.78 -10.23 12.44
N VAL A 79 3.56 -9.35 11.45
CA VAL A 79 2.48 -9.55 10.47
C VAL A 79 2.69 -10.83 9.65
N ALA A 80 3.92 -11.09 9.19
CA ALA A 80 4.23 -12.28 8.42
C ALA A 80 4.04 -13.57 9.22
N GLU A 81 4.42 -13.58 10.50
CA GLU A 81 4.22 -14.70 11.40
C GLU A 81 2.73 -14.96 11.64
N LYS A 82 1.95 -13.94 11.99
CA LYS A 82 0.52 -14.10 12.24
C LYS A 82 -0.24 -14.60 11.01
N ILE A 83 0.11 -14.13 9.82
CA ILE A 83 -0.47 -14.64 8.57
C ILE A 83 -0.09 -16.11 8.32
N ARG A 84 1.14 -16.53 8.64
CA ARG A 84 1.55 -17.93 8.48
C ARG A 84 0.92 -18.89 9.49
N SER A 85 0.56 -18.39 10.68
CA SER A 85 0.04 -19.20 11.77
C SER A 85 -1.49 -19.38 11.78
N MET A 86 -2.21 -18.56 11.02
CA MET A 86 -3.67 -18.65 10.85
C MET A 86 -4.01 -19.47 9.62
#